data_AF-F4LX55-F1
#
_entry.id   AF-F4LX55-F1
#
_cell.length_a   1.000
_cell.length_b   1.000
_cell.length_c   1.000
_cell.angle_alpha   90.00
_cell.angle_beta   90.00
_cell.angle_gamma   90.00
#
_symmetry.space_group_name_H-M   'P 1'
#
loop_
_entity.id
_entity.type
_entity.pdbx_description
1 polymer ?
#
loop_
_entity_poly.entity_id
_entity_poly.type
_entity_poly.pdbx_seq_one_letter_code
_entity_poly.pdbx_strand_id
1 'polypeptide(L)'
;MTLQTLPFNKALLKKDWKMTKWLCFAVAGILFFTMTLGVINTYNNYQRTIQEMEKHPEWYAGYDKDEYKAELKNLLQDKFKQLSGMGAMLVVFTPMAAAALLFGEEKRKKTFEILATMPFSRTEIFFNKVVIAFVNAILPFLINAVIMAAALWFSKGLRDFYSAGMVMSWFGADAFRLFVILSFSLLFASLTGTSISQLVLTIIFFIFPIGFTGLLYMNMAVWGYRISVIDEFLNIFGSYTMPGILSNIKEVPITFHLISAIIMLAAAKLLFDRNKLERSGETLEFETIETFFKFGVAVCTSMLIGVIVTGCAGSFIYFTNNVPRIFTIIGYIIGIFLGWFVASYSIKTNRAKV
;
A
#
# COMPACT_ATOMS: atom_id res chain seq x y z
N MET A 1 17.33 33.24 -23.47
CA MET A 1 17.56 32.11 -22.55
C MET A 1 16.60 32.25 -21.39
N THR A 2 15.36 31.80 -21.55
CA THR A 2 14.34 31.89 -20.51
C THR A 2 14.54 30.74 -19.52
N LEU A 3 14.97 31.05 -18.29
CA LEU A 3 14.92 30.10 -17.18
C LEU A 3 13.46 29.63 -17.05
N GLN A 4 13.16 28.40 -17.49
CA GLN A 4 11.97 27.69 -17.03
C GLN A 4 12.17 27.44 -15.53
N THR A 5 11.57 28.30 -14.71
CA THR A 5 11.69 28.26 -13.24
C THR A 5 10.91 27.10 -12.60
N LEU A 6 10.10 26.38 -13.38
CA LEU A 6 9.29 25.24 -12.94
C LEU A 6 9.38 24.11 -13.96
N PRO A 7 9.72 22.87 -13.57
CA PRO A 7 9.81 21.71 -14.45
C PRO A 7 8.42 21.15 -14.82
N PHE A 8 7.43 22.02 -15.03
CA PHE A 8 6.05 21.63 -15.23
C PHE A 8 5.52 22.14 -16.57
N ASN A 9 4.81 21.27 -17.26
CA ASN A 9 4.20 21.59 -18.53
C ASN A 9 2.69 21.37 -18.47
N LYS A 10 1.92 22.43 -18.73
CA LYS A 10 0.46 22.41 -18.65
C LYS A 10 -0.18 21.39 -19.60
N ALA A 11 0.40 21.17 -20.78
CA ALA A 11 -0.12 20.21 -21.74
C ALA A 11 0.06 18.77 -21.24
N LEU A 12 1.23 18.45 -20.68
CA LEU A 12 1.51 17.13 -20.07
C LEU A 12 0.59 16.87 -18.88
N LEU A 13 0.44 17.83 -17.97
CA LEU A 13 -0.47 17.71 -16.83
C LEU A 13 -1.91 17.43 -17.26
N LYS A 14 -2.41 18.15 -18.28
CA LYS A 14 -3.77 17.95 -18.81
C LYS A 14 -3.93 16.56 -19.42
N LYS A 15 -2.92 16.07 -20.14
CA LYS A 15 -2.91 14.73 -20.76
C LYS A 15 -2.97 13.65 -19.67
N ASP A 16 -2.05 13.71 -18.72
CA ASP A 16 -1.94 12.74 -17.63
C ASP A 16 -3.19 12.75 -16.74
N TRP A 17 -3.74 13.93 -16.41
CA TRP A 17 -5.00 14.05 -15.67
C TRP A 17 -6.18 13.40 -16.41
N LYS A 18 -6.31 13.63 -17.72
CA LYS A 18 -7.41 13.04 -18.51
C LYS A 18 -7.38 11.52 -18.48
N MET A 19 -6.18 10.92 -18.41
CA MET A 19 -5.99 9.48 -18.34
C MET A 19 -6.38 8.90 -16.97
N THR A 20 -6.09 9.60 -15.88
CA THR A 20 -6.25 9.04 -14.52
C THR A 20 -7.47 9.54 -13.76
N LYS A 21 -8.14 10.62 -14.18
CA LYS A 21 -9.23 11.25 -13.43
C LYS A 21 -10.35 10.29 -13.01
N TRP A 22 -10.61 9.24 -13.79
CA TRP A 22 -11.61 8.23 -13.45
C TRP A 22 -11.26 7.49 -12.16
N LEU A 23 -9.98 7.21 -11.92
CA LEU A 23 -9.49 6.58 -10.68
C LEU A 23 -9.76 7.50 -9.49
N CYS A 24 -9.46 8.79 -9.64
CA CYS A 24 -9.73 9.79 -8.61
C CYS A 24 -11.22 9.84 -8.23
N PHE A 25 -12.13 9.92 -9.21
CA PHE A 25 -13.57 9.94 -8.93
C PHE A 25 -14.10 8.62 -8.37
N ALA A 26 -13.59 7.48 -8.84
CA ALA A 26 -13.95 6.17 -8.31
C ALA A 26 -13.55 6.05 -6.82
N VAL A 27 -12.32 6.39 -6.47
CA VAL A 27 -11.83 6.37 -5.08
C VAL A 27 -12.61 7.37 -4.22
N ALA A 28 -12.91 8.56 -4.75
CA ALA A 28 -13.69 9.56 -4.03
C ALA A 28 -15.11 9.06 -3.71
N GLY A 29 -15.75 8.37 -4.65
CA GLY A 29 -17.05 7.73 -4.47
C GLY A 29 -17.01 6.62 -3.42
N ILE A 30 -16.03 5.72 -3.49
CA ILE A 30 -15.88 4.64 -2.49
C ILE A 30 -15.67 5.25 -1.10
N LEU A 31 -14.75 6.21 -0.95
CA LEU A 31 -14.53 6.92 0.33
C LEU A 31 -15.79 7.61 0.85
N PHE A 32 -16.59 8.17 -0.06
CA PHE A 32 -17.85 8.80 0.32
C PHE A 32 -18.79 7.80 0.98
N PHE A 33 -18.99 6.62 0.38
CA PHE A 33 -19.85 5.60 0.96
C PHE A 33 -19.29 4.99 2.24
N THR A 34 -17.97 4.79 2.33
CA THR A 34 -17.38 4.10 3.49
C THR A 34 -17.16 5.01 4.69
N MET A 35 -16.73 6.26 4.47
CA MET A 35 -16.34 7.17 5.54
C MET A 35 -17.38 8.28 5.71
N THR A 36 -17.55 9.13 4.71
CA THR A 36 -18.39 10.34 4.81
C THR A 36 -19.85 10.00 5.13
N LEU A 37 -20.44 9.08 4.38
CA LEU A 37 -21.80 8.61 4.60
C LEU A 37 -21.90 7.85 5.93
N GLY A 38 -20.86 7.10 6.30
CA GLY A 38 -20.79 6.43 7.61
C GLY A 38 -20.93 7.41 8.77
N VAL A 39 -20.19 8.53 8.73
CA VAL A 39 -20.25 9.58 9.76
C VAL A 39 -21.64 10.23 9.83
N ILE A 40 -22.21 10.58 8.67
CA ILE A 40 -23.55 11.19 8.59
C ILE A 40 -24.62 10.20 9.08
N ASN A 41 -24.52 8.94 8.68
CA ASN A 41 -25.49 7.91 9.04
C ASN A 41 -25.44 7.58 10.53
N THR A 42 -24.29 7.65 11.19
CA THR A 42 -24.21 7.47 12.66
C THR A 42 -25.10 8.47 13.39
N TYR A 43 -25.06 9.75 12.99
CA TYR A 43 -25.94 10.76 13.58
C TYR A 43 -27.42 10.50 13.25
N ASN A 44 -27.74 10.18 12.00
CA ASN A 44 -29.12 9.91 11.60
C ASN A 44 -29.71 8.69 12.32
N ASN A 45 -28.90 7.63 12.48
CA ASN A 45 -29.29 6.43 13.23
C ASN A 45 -29.50 6.77 14.71
N TYR A 46 -28.62 7.57 15.32
CA TYR A 46 -28.83 8.04 16.69
C TYR A 46 -30.16 8.78 16.83
N GLN A 47 -30.46 9.74 15.95
CA GLN A 47 -31.72 10.46 15.98
C GLN A 47 -32.93 9.52 15.82
N ARG A 48 -32.85 8.54 14.91
CA ARG A 48 -33.92 7.54 14.72
C ARG A 48 -34.14 6.70 15.99
N THR A 49 -33.06 6.22 16.60
CA THR A 49 -33.11 5.43 17.84
C THR A 49 -33.72 6.23 18.99
N ILE A 50 -33.36 7.51 19.15
CA ILE A 50 -33.96 8.38 20.17
C ILE A 50 -35.46 8.58 19.93
N GLN A 51 -35.88 8.76 18.67
CA GLN A 51 -37.31 8.86 18.32
C GLN A 51 -38.07 7.55 18.59
N GLU A 52 -37.45 6.39 18.38
CA GLU A 52 -38.04 5.09 18.70
C GLU A 52 -38.19 4.89 20.21
N MET A 53 -37.21 5.30 21.01
CA MET A 53 -37.29 5.29 22.48
C MET A 53 -38.42 6.16 23.02
N GLU A 54 -38.67 7.31 22.39
CA GLU A 54 -39.76 8.21 22.79
C GLU A 54 -41.14 7.64 22.43
N LYS A 55 -41.23 6.84 21.36
CA LYS A 55 -42.48 6.20 20.91
C LYS A 55 -42.80 4.91 21.65
N HIS A 56 -41.78 4.14 22.03
CA HIS A 56 -41.91 2.82 22.66
C HIS A 56 -41.02 2.71 23.91
N PRO A 57 -41.28 3.49 24.97
CA PRO A 57 -40.43 3.49 26.18
C PRO A 57 -40.33 2.10 26.82
N GLU A 58 -41.35 1.26 26.69
CA GLU A 58 -41.39 -0.12 27.18
C GLU A 58 -40.34 -1.04 26.54
N TRP A 59 -39.93 -0.81 25.30
CA TRP A 59 -38.91 -1.63 24.60
C TRP A 59 -37.49 -1.27 25.00
N TYR A 60 -37.29 -0.08 25.57
CA TYR A 60 -35.99 0.46 25.92
C TYR A 60 -35.86 0.69 27.44
N ALA A 61 -36.64 -0.05 28.23
CA ALA A 61 -36.54 -0.02 29.69
C ALA A 61 -35.13 -0.46 30.12
N GLY A 62 -34.37 0.46 30.74
CA GLY A 62 -32.97 0.25 31.14
C GLY A 62 -31.94 0.70 30.12
N TYR A 63 -32.34 1.28 28.98
CA TYR A 63 -31.42 1.84 27.99
C TYR A 63 -31.05 3.28 28.32
N ASP A 64 -29.76 3.55 28.53
CA ASP A 64 -29.25 4.89 28.81
C ASP A 64 -28.91 5.62 27.49
N LYS A 65 -29.61 6.74 27.24
CA LYS A 65 -29.43 7.59 26.05
C LYS A 65 -28.02 8.20 25.99
N ASP A 66 -27.46 8.57 27.14
CA ASP A 66 -26.15 9.20 27.23
C ASP A 66 -25.03 8.18 27.07
N GLU A 67 -25.20 6.97 27.62
CA GLU A 67 -24.28 5.85 27.40
C GLU A 67 -24.21 5.48 25.92
N TYR A 68 -25.35 5.33 25.25
CA TYR A 68 -25.39 5.04 23.82
C TYR A 68 -24.77 6.16 22.97
N LYS A 69 -25.03 7.42 23.33
CA LYS A 69 -24.37 8.56 22.66
C LYS A 69 -22.86 8.49 22.82
N ALA A 70 -22.37 8.17 24.03
CA ALA A 70 -20.94 8.04 24.31
C ALA A 70 -20.29 6.89 23.51
N GLU A 71 -20.96 5.74 23.42
CA GLU A 71 -20.50 4.61 22.62
C GLU A 71 -20.35 4.99 21.14
N LEU A 72 -21.36 5.62 20.55
CA LEU A 72 -21.30 6.07 19.16
C LEU A 72 -20.19 7.11 18.91
N LYS A 73 -19.94 8.01 19.87
CA LYS A 73 -18.81 8.96 19.81
C LYS A 73 -17.47 8.23 19.80
N ASN A 74 -17.30 7.25 20.68
CA ASN A 74 -16.07 6.46 20.76
C ASN A 74 -15.82 5.70 19.45
N LEU A 75 -16.85 5.05 18.91
CA LEU A 75 -16.77 4.35 17.62
C LEU A 75 -16.38 5.28 16.47
N LEU A 76 -16.93 6.49 16.42
CA LEU A 76 -16.54 7.49 15.42
C LEU A 76 -15.10 7.96 15.62
N GLN A 77 -14.71 8.24 16.86
CA GLN A 77 -13.35 8.67 17.18
C GLN A 77 -12.32 7.61 16.79
N ASP A 78 -12.63 6.33 17.00
CA ASP A 78 -11.79 5.21 16.58
C ASP A 78 -11.72 5.11 15.06
N LYS A 79 -12.84 5.29 14.33
CA LYS A 79 -12.85 5.35 12.87
C LYS A 79 -11.99 6.48 12.30
N PHE A 80 -11.95 7.66 12.95
CA PHE A 80 -11.10 8.77 12.52
C PHE A 80 -9.61 8.53 12.83
N LYS A 81 -9.28 7.76 13.89
CA LYS A 81 -7.90 7.50 14.32
C LYS A 81 -7.27 6.28 13.64
N GLN A 82 -8.02 5.20 13.50
CA GLN A 82 -7.52 3.91 13.03
C GLN A 82 -7.81 3.69 11.56
N LEU A 83 -6.78 3.31 10.81
CA LEU A 83 -6.93 2.88 9.43
C LEU A 83 -7.43 1.43 9.42
N SER A 84 -8.66 1.20 8.97
CA SER A 84 -9.27 -0.13 8.99
C SER A 84 -10.12 -0.41 7.74
N GLY A 85 -10.39 -1.71 7.52
CA GLY A 85 -11.27 -2.19 6.45
C GLY A 85 -10.91 -1.66 5.07
N MET A 86 -11.91 -1.11 4.38
CA MET A 86 -11.77 -0.59 3.01
C MET A 86 -10.86 0.65 2.94
N GLY A 87 -10.76 1.44 4.00
CA GLY A 87 -9.87 2.62 4.05
C GLY A 87 -8.40 2.22 3.88
N ALA A 88 -7.97 1.15 4.56
CA ALA A 88 -6.62 0.62 4.43
C ALA A 88 -6.30 0.20 3.00
N MET A 89 -7.23 -0.50 2.34
CA MET A 89 -7.08 -0.90 0.95
C MET A 89 -6.94 0.30 0.02
N LEU A 90 -7.74 1.35 0.21
CA LEU A 90 -7.66 2.54 -0.63
C LEU A 90 -6.35 3.31 -0.44
N VAL A 91 -5.86 3.42 0.79
CA VAL A 91 -4.57 4.06 1.09
C VAL A 91 -3.40 3.32 0.44
N VAL A 92 -3.48 1.99 0.34
CA VAL A 92 -2.44 1.16 -0.29
C VAL A 92 -2.57 1.14 -1.82
N PHE A 93 -3.74 0.77 -2.34
CA PHE A 93 -3.91 0.48 -3.77
C PHE A 93 -4.07 1.73 -4.64
N THR A 94 -4.61 2.84 -4.12
CA THR A 94 -4.78 4.07 -4.91
C THR A 94 -3.46 4.63 -5.42
N PRO A 95 -2.43 4.89 -4.57
CA PRO A 95 -1.15 5.38 -5.05
C PRO A 95 -0.45 4.36 -5.97
N MET A 96 -0.58 3.06 -5.71
CA MET A 96 -0.04 2.01 -6.57
C MET A 96 -0.66 2.02 -7.97
N ALA A 97 -1.99 2.10 -8.04
CA ALA A 97 -2.73 2.20 -9.28
C ALA A 97 -2.41 3.50 -10.03
N ALA A 98 -2.30 4.63 -9.33
CA ALA A 98 -1.96 5.92 -9.94
C ALA A 98 -0.57 5.85 -10.60
N ALA A 99 0.44 5.33 -9.90
CA ALA A 99 1.78 5.13 -10.47
C ALA A 99 1.74 4.16 -11.67
N ALA A 100 0.98 3.07 -11.58
CA ALA A 100 0.86 2.06 -12.64
C ALA A 100 0.21 2.60 -13.92
N LEU A 101 -0.82 3.44 -13.77
CA LEU A 101 -1.46 4.08 -14.90
C LEU A 101 -0.57 5.16 -15.54
N LEU A 102 0.22 5.89 -14.75
CA LEU A 102 1.02 7.01 -15.25
C LEU A 102 2.35 6.57 -15.89
N PHE A 103 2.99 5.55 -15.33
CA PHE A 103 4.28 5.06 -15.80
C PHE A 103 4.14 3.73 -16.52
N GLY A 104 3.54 2.72 -15.88
CA GLY A 104 3.45 1.37 -16.42
C GLY A 104 2.64 1.25 -17.72
N GLU A 105 1.50 1.93 -17.82
CA GLU A 105 0.67 1.91 -19.05
C GLU A 105 1.34 2.61 -20.23
N GLU A 106 2.08 3.69 -19.99
CA GLU A 106 2.75 4.41 -21.08
C GLU A 106 3.96 3.67 -21.61
N LYS A 107 4.69 2.96 -20.73
CA LYS A 107 5.73 2.02 -21.14
C LYS A 107 5.13 0.87 -21.93
N ARG A 108 4.02 0.27 -21.45
CA ARG A 108 3.30 -0.81 -22.15
C ARG A 108 2.80 -0.41 -23.54
N LYS A 109 2.28 0.81 -23.70
CA LYS A 109 1.71 1.30 -24.97
C LYS A 109 2.74 1.95 -25.91
N LYS A 110 4.05 1.91 -25.58
CA LYS A 110 5.13 2.63 -26.29
C LYS A 110 4.89 4.14 -26.44
N THR A 111 3.93 4.71 -25.71
CA THR A 111 3.65 6.15 -25.73
C THR A 111 4.81 6.93 -25.14
N PHE A 112 5.60 6.27 -24.28
CA PHE A 112 6.84 6.83 -23.75
C PHE A 112 7.91 7.09 -24.82
N GLU A 113 8.03 6.21 -25.83
CA GLU A 113 8.95 6.41 -26.96
C GLU A 113 8.56 7.66 -27.76
N ILE A 114 7.25 7.85 -27.99
CA ILE A 114 6.73 9.04 -28.69
C ILE A 114 6.99 10.30 -27.86
N LEU A 115 6.72 10.27 -26.54
CA LEU A 115 7.00 11.39 -25.64
C LEU A 115 8.49 11.74 -25.59
N ALA A 116 9.38 10.77 -25.73
CA ALA A 116 10.82 10.99 -25.76
C ALA A 116 11.28 11.75 -27.03
N THR A 117 10.49 11.75 -28.11
CA THR A 117 10.75 12.54 -29.32
C THR A 117 10.15 13.95 -29.29
N MET A 118 9.28 14.23 -28.32
CA MET A 118 8.69 15.56 -28.13
C MET A 118 9.69 16.51 -27.46
N PRO A 119 9.53 17.84 -27.60
CA PRO A 119 10.43 18.83 -27.01
C PRO A 119 10.19 19.01 -25.49
N PHE A 120 10.16 17.89 -24.75
CA PHE A 120 10.04 17.83 -23.30
C PHE A 120 11.25 17.11 -22.71
N SER A 121 11.81 17.65 -21.63
CA SER A 121 12.88 16.99 -20.90
C SER A 121 12.36 15.78 -20.12
N ARG A 122 13.22 14.77 -19.91
CA ARG A 122 12.89 13.60 -19.06
C ARG A 122 12.48 14.02 -17.64
N THR A 123 13.12 15.05 -17.11
CA THR A 123 12.81 15.61 -15.79
C THR A 123 11.41 16.24 -15.74
N GLU A 124 11.00 17.00 -16.75
CA GLU A 124 9.63 17.54 -16.85
C GLU A 124 8.60 16.42 -16.95
N ILE A 125 8.88 15.37 -17.72
CA ILE A 125 7.97 14.22 -17.85
C ILE A 125 7.81 13.54 -16.49
N PHE A 126 8.91 13.26 -15.78
CA PHE A 126 8.89 12.61 -14.47
C PHE A 126 8.10 13.44 -13.45
N PHE A 127 8.45 14.71 -13.26
CA PHE A 127 7.82 15.54 -12.22
C PHE A 127 6.34 15.84 -12.52
N ASN A 128 5.96 16.04 -13.78
CA ASN A 128 4.54 16.16 -14.14
C ASN A 128 3.75 14.92 -13.72
N LYS A 129 4.30 13.71 -13.98
CA LYS A 129 3.66 12.46 -13.58
C LYS A 129 3.58 12.30 -12.07
N VAL A 130 4.66 12.62 -11.34
CA VAL A 130 4.65 12.58 -9.87
C VAL A 130 3.56 13.49 -9.31
N VAL A 131 3.43 14.71 -9.82
CA VAL A 131 2.39 15.65 -9.39
C VAL A 131 1.00 15.09 -9.67
N ILE A 132 0.75 14.56 -10.87
CA ILE A 132 -0.57 13.98 -11.17
C ILE A 132 -0.84 12.74 -10.32
N ALA A 133 0.16 11.89 -10.07
CA ALA A 133 0.00 10.73 -9.19
C ALA A 133 -0.37 11.15 -7.77
N PHE A 134 0.30 12.18 -7.24
CA PHE A 134 0.03 12.77 -5.93
C PHE A 134 -1.38 13.37 -5.86
N VAL A 135 -1.80 14.12 -6.88
CA VAL A 135 -3.16 14.68 -6.98
C VAL A 135 -4.20 13.56 -7.03
N ASN A 136 -4.00 12.51 -7.82
CA ASN A 136 -4.95 11.38 -7.86
C ASN A 136 -5.06 10.63 -6.53
N ALA A 137 -3.96 10.56 -5.77
CA ALA A 137 -3.96 9.93 -4.46
C ALA A 137 -4.65 10.78 -3.39
N ILE A 138 -4.34 12.08 -3.31
CA ILE A 138 -4.81 12.96 -2.22
C ILE A 138 -6.19 13.57 -2.48
N LEU A 139 -6.49 13.95 -3.72
CA LEU A 139 -7.72 14.67 -4.04
C LEU A 139 -9.01 13.94 -3.59
N PRO A 140 -9.14 12.61 -3.71
CA PRO A 140 -10.30 11.87 -3.19
C PRO A 140 -10.53 12.05 -1.68
N PHE A 141 -9.44 12.03 -0.91
CA PHE A 141 -9.48 12.20 0.54
C PHE A 141 -9.78 13.65 0.90
N LEU A 142 -9.21 14.61 0.16
CA LEU A 142 -9.48 16.02 0.34
C LEU A 142 -10.95 16.36 0.07
N ILE A 143 -11.54 15.84 -1.01
CA ILE A 143 -12.96 16.03 -1.33
C ILE A 143 -13.83 15.53 -0.17
N ASN A 144 -13.56 14.33 0.34
CA ASN A 144 -14.31 13.76 1.45
C ASN A 144 -14.11 14.53 2.77
N ALA A 145 -12.90 15.00 3.05
CA ALA A 145 -12.63 15.87 4.19
C ALA A 145 -13.44 17.17 4.12
N VAL A 146 -13.48 17.81 2.95
CA VAL A 146 -14.26 19.03 2.72
C VAL A 146 -15.75 18.78 2.89
N ILE A 147 -16.29 17.66 2.37
CA ILE A 147 -17.70 17.32 2.55
C ILE A 147 -18.03 17.10 4.03
N MET A 148 -17.21 16.34 4.77
CA MET A 148 -17.41 16.13 6.21
C MET A 148 -17.29 17.42 7.02
N ALA A 149 -16.38 18.32 6.64
CA ALA A 149 -16.27 19.63 7.28
C ALA A 149 -17.49 20.52 6.97
N ALA A 150 -17.98 20.51 5.73
CA ALA A 150 -19.19 21.23 5.35
C ALA A 150 -20.42 20.70 6.10
N ALA A 151 -20.53 19.39 6.30
CA ALA A 151 -21.64 18.78 7.04
C ALA A 151 -21.75 19.28 8.49
N LEU A 152 -20.62 19.61 9.14
CA LEU A 152 -20.61 20.22 10.48
C LEU A 152 -21.19 21.64 10.48
N TRP A 153 -21.14 22.34 9.35
CA TRP A 153 -21.69 23.69 9.24
C TRP A 153 -23.21 23.66 9.09
N PHE A 154 -23.75 22.67 8.38
CA PHE A 154 -25.18 22.50 8.16
C PHE A 154 -25.91 21.84 9.33
N SER A 155 -25.26 20.97 10.10
CA SER A 155 -25.89 20.27 11.24
C SER A 155 -25.20 20.57 12.56
N LYS A 156 -25.90 21.31 13.42
CA LYS A 156 -25.46 21.53 14.81
C LYS A 156 -25.37 20.22 15.60
N GLY A 157 -26.26 19.26 15.34
CA GLY A 157 -26.26 17.97 16.03
C GLY A 157 -25.08 17.07 15.69
N LEU A 158 -24.50 17.20 14.48
CA LEU A 158 -23.28 16.46 14.11
C LEU A 158 -22.06 16.89 14.94
N ARG A 159 -22.03 18.15 15.40
CA ARG A 159 -20.92 18.69 16.20
C ARG A 159 -20.78 18.02 17.56
N ASP A 160 -21.84 17.39 18.05
CA ASP A 160 -21.78 16.58 19.26
C ASP A 160 -20.98 15.29 19.05
N PHE A 161 -20.94 14.77 17.82
CA PHE A 161 -20.37 13.46 17.49
C PHE A 161 -18.93 13.53 17.01
N TYR A 162 -18.59 14.53 16.18
CA TYR A 162 -17.23 14.73 15.71
C TYR A 162 -16.92 16.20 15.46
N SER A 163 -15.63 16.51 15.31
CA SER A 163 -15.14 17.88 15.12
C SER A 163 -14.32 18.03 13.85
N ALA A 164 -14.13 19.27 13.40
CA ALA A 164 -13.24 19.60 12.29
C ALA A 164 -11.79 19.16 12.56
N GLY A 165 -11.36 19.18 13.83
CA GLY A 165 -10.04 18.68 14.23
C GLY A 165 -9.87 17.18 13.98
N MET A 166 -10.92 16.37 14.22
CA MET A 166 -10.89 14.93 13.90
C MET A 166 -10.79 14.70 12.40
N VAL A 167 -11.54 15.44 11.59
CA VAL A 167 -11.48 15.35 10.13
C VAL A 167 -10.10 15.74 9.60
N MET A 168 -9.51 16.83 10.12
CA MET A 168 -8.19 17.28 9.70
C MET A 168 -7.09 16.30 10.13
N SER A 169 -7.18 15.73 11.33
CA SER A 169 -6.25 14.70 11.79
C SER A 169 -6.33 13.43 10.93
N TRP A 170 -7.54 13.02 10.55
CA TRP A 170 -7.76 11.89 9.65
C TRP A 170 -7.16 12.14 8.27
N PHE A 171 -7.50 13.28 7.66
CA PHE A 171 -6.97 13.68 6.36
C PHE A 171 -5.45 13.78 6.39
N GLY A 172 -4.87 14.41 7.42
CA GLY A 172 -3.42 14.56 7.56
C GLY A 172 -2.70 13.22 7.71
N ALA A 173 -3.24 12.31 8.52
CA ALA A 173 -2.67 10.96 8.70
C ALA A 173 -2.73 10.15 7.40
N ASP A 174 -3.85 10.19 6.68
CA ASP A 174 -4.00 9.46 5.41
C ASP A 174 -3.20 10.10 4.27
N ALA A 175 -3.13 11.43 4.18
CA ALA A 175 -2.28 12.14 3.22
C ALA A 175 -0.81 11.78 3.40
N PHE A 176 -0.35 11.65 4.64
CA PHE A 176 0.99 11.18 4.96
C PHE A 176 1.23 9.74 4.48
N ARG A 177 0.33 8.81 4.81
CA ARG A 177 0.43 7.41 4.37
C ARG A 177 0.45 7.30 2.84
N LEU A 178 -0.45 8.02 2.16
CA LEU A 178 -0.53 8.09 0.70
C LEU A 178 0.77 8.57 0.08
N PHE A 179 1.41 9.60 0.66
CA PHE A 179 2.68 10.12 0.16
C PHE A 179 3.81 9.08 0.24
N VAL A 180 3.92 8.38 1.37
CA VAL A 180 4.97 7.36 1.55
C VAL A 180 4.75 6.17 0.62
N ILE A 181 3.52 5.67 0.53
CA ILE A 181 3.18 4.52 -0.35
C ILE A 181 3.32 4.91 -1.82
N LEU A 182 2.97 6.15 -2.19
CA LEU A 182 3.21 6.66 -3.54
C LEU A 182 4.70 6.68 -3.88
N SER A 183 5.54 7.18 -2.98
CA SER A 183 6.99 7.21 -3.18
C SER A 183 7.57 5.80 -3.36
N PHE A 184 7.09 4.85 -2.56
CA PHE A 184 7.42 3.43 -2.71
C PHE A 184 6.96 2.87 -4.06
N SER A 185 5.73 3.16 -4.49
CA SER A 185 5.24 2.67 -5.78
C SER A 185 5.95 3.29 -6.98
N LEU A 186 6.32 4.57 -6.90
CA LEU A 186 7.09 5.26 -7.93
C LEU A 186 8.49 4.64 -8.10
N LEU A 187 9.12 4.19 -7.02
CA LEU A 187 10.37 3.44 -7.09
C LEU A 187 10.21 2.20 -7.98
N PHE A 188 9.19 1.38 -7.74
CA PHE A 188 8.93 0.18 -8.55
C PHE A 188 8.43 0.51 -9.96
N ALA A 189 7.72 1.62 -10.15
CA ALA A 189 7.36 2.12 -11.48
C ALA A 189 8.60 2.45 -12.33
N SER A 190 9.67 2.94 -11.71
CA SER A 190 10.95 3.19 -12.38
C SER A 190 11.79 1.93 -12.60
N LEU A 191 11.47 0.80 -11.94
CA LEU A 191 12.21 -0.47 -12.08
C LEU A 191 11.57 -1.46 -13.06
N THR A 192 10.30 -1.25 -13.39
CA THR A 192 9.48 -2.18 -14.17
C THR A 192 9.06 -1.58 -15.49
N GLY A 193 8.99 -2.43 -16.53
CA GLY A 193 8.67 -2.01 -17.89
C GLY A 193 7.19 -2.10 -18.25
N THR A 194 6.34 -2.68 -17.38
CA THR A 194 4.89 -2.82 -17.62
C THR A 194 4.07 -2.48 -16.38
N SER A 195 2.81 -2.07 -16.58
CA SER A 195 1.85 -1.80 -15.48
C SER A 195 1.57 -3.03 -14.62
N ILE A 196 1.51 -4.21 -15.22
CA ILE A 196 1.25 -5.47 -14.48
C ILE A 196 2.46 -5.82 -13.61
N SER A 197 3.66 -5.81 -14.19
CA SER A 197 4.89 -6.11 -13.45
C SER A 197 5.11 -5.11 -12.33
N GLN A 198 4.83 -3.83 -12.55
CA GLN A 198 4.87 -2.81 -11.51
C GLN A 198 3.98 -3.18 -10.33
N LEU A 199 2.68 -3.42 -10.56
CA LEU A 199 1.72 -3.67 -9.50
C LEU A 199 2.09 -4.92 -8.72
N VAL A 200 2.40 -6.02 -9.42
CA VAL A 200 2.79 -7.29 -8.80
C VAL A 200 4.05 -7.12 -7.96
N LEU A 201 5.09 -6.47 -8.50
CA LEU A 201 6.35 -6.30 -7.79
C LEU A 201 6.20 -5.37 -6.59
N THR A 202 5.44 -4.27 -6.74
CA THR A 202 5.15 -3.35 -5.63
C THR A 202 4.43 -4.08 -4.50
N ILE A 203 3.42 -4.90 -4.81
CA ILE A 203 2.67 -5.67 -3.80
C ILE A 203 3.56 -6.72 -3.12
N ILE A 204 4.36 -7.47 -3.91
CA ILE A 204 5.29 -8.46 -3.37
C ILE A 204 6.24 -7.79 -2.38
N PHE A 205 6.92 -6.72 -2.77
CA PHE A 205 7.87 -6.03 -1.89
C PHE A 205 7.20 -5.26 -0.75
N PHE A 206 5.93 -4.88 -0.89
CA PHE A 206 5.16 -4.31 0.21
C PHE A 206 4.92 -5.35 1.31
N ILE A 207 4.47 -6.55 0.94
CA ILE A 207 4.15 -7.63 1.90
C ILE A 207 5.42 -8.37 2.35
N PHE A 208 6.48 -8.34 1.55
CA PHE A 208 7.71 -9.08 1.75
C PHE A 208 8.28 -9.01 3.17
N PRO A 209 8.37 -7.83 3.83
CA PRO A 209 8.92 -7.77 5.17
C PRO A 209 8.15 -8.63 6.18
N ILE A 210 6.81 -8.54 6.21
CA ILE A 210 5.96 -9.35 7.10
C ILE A 210 6.06 -10.84 6.74
N GLY A 211 6.00 -11.16 5.44
CA GLY A 211 6.08 -12.54 4.98
C GLY A 211 7.43 -13.18 5.33
N PHE A 212 8.52 -12.43 5.14
CA PHE A 212 9.88 -12.88 5.43
C PHE A 212 10.12 -13.05 6.93
N THR A 213 9.64 -12.13 7.76
CA THR A 213 9.73 -12.29 9.23
C THR A 213 8.95 -13.52 9.71
N GLY A 214 7.76 -13.79 9.14
CA GLY A 214 6.98 -14.99 9.44
C GLY A 214 7.69 -16.28 9.01
N LEU A 215 8.31 -16.28 7.83
CA LEU A 215 9.14 -17.41 7.37
C LEU A 215 10.32 -17.64 8.31
N LEU A 216 11.04 -16.59 8.72
CA LEU A 216 12.14 -16.69 9.68
C LEU A 216 11.67 -17.30 11.00
N TYR A 217 10.56 -16.79 11.56
CA TYR A 217 9.98 -17.31 12.78
C TYR A 217 9.71 -18.82 12.70
N MET A 218 9.01 -19.27 11.65
CA MET A 218 8.69 -20.69 11.47
C MET A 218 9.95 -21.55 11.31
N ASN A 219 10.94 -21.07 10.57
CA ASN A 219 12.19 -21.80 10.39
C ASN A 219 12.95 -21.93 11.72
N MET A 220 13.02 -20.85 12.50
CA MET A 220 13.70 -20.88 13.80
C MET A 220 13.00 -21.81 14.80
N ALA A 221 11.67 -21.86 14.78
CA ALA A 221 10.88 -22.81 15.56
C ALA A 221 11.21 -24.26 15.18
N VAL A 222 11.28 -24.58 13.88
CA VAL A 222 11.65 -25.91 13.37
C VAL A 222 13.05 -26.34 13.84
N TRP A 223 13.99 -25.39 13.95
CA TRP A 223 15.34 -25.67 14.43
C TRP A 223 15.46 -25.72 15.97
N GLY A 224 14.40 -25.41 16.71
CA GLY A 224 14.37 -25.45 18.18
C GLY A 224 15.00 -24.24 18.86
N TYR A 225 15.11 -23.10 18.16
CA TYR A 225 15.60 -21.85 18.75
C TYR A 225 14.53 -21.20 19.65
N ARG A 226 14.98 -20.48 20.69
CA ARG A 226 14.09 -19.70 21.57
C ARG A 226 13.48 -18.52 20.83
N ILE A 227 12.19 -18.59 20.55
CA ILE A 227 11.50 -17.63 19.66
C ILE A 227 11.35 -16.23 20.30
N SER A 228 11.41 -16.12 21.63
CA SER A 228 11.15 -14.86 22.35
C SER A 228 12.12 -13.72 22.02
N VAL A 229 13.41 -14.01 21.78
CA VAL A 229 14.42 -13.00 21.40
C VAL A 229 14.20 -12.53 19.95
N ILE A 230 13.65 -13.41 19.13
CA ILE A 230 13.40 -13.15 17.71
C ILE A 230 12.11 -12.36 17.55
N ASP A 231 11.08 -12.62 18.34
CA ASP A 231 9.82 -11.88 18.31
C ASP A 231 10.03 -10.38 18.51
N GLU A 232 10.89 -9.99 19.45
CA GLU A 232 11.24 -8.58 19.66
C GLU A 232 11.92 -7.98 18.43
N PHE A 233 12.92 -8.67 17.86
CA PHE A 233 13.60 -8.23 16.64
C PHE A 233 12.65 -8.13 15.45
N LEU A 234 11.79 -9.12 15.24
CA LEU A 234 10.84 -9.16 14.12
C LEU A 234 9.75 -8.08 14.27
N ASN A 235 9.29 -7.81 15.49
CA ASN A 235 8.36 -6.71 15.76
C ASN A 235 8.99 -5.35 15.47
N ILE A 236 10.23 -5.12 15.94
CA ILE A 236 10.98 -3.90 15.62
C ILE A 236 11.14 -3.78 14.10
N PHE A 237 11.65 -4.82 13.44
CA PHE A 237 11.85 -4.82 12.00
C PHE A 237 10.54 -4.53 11.25
N GLY A 238 9.43 -5.17 11.62
CA GLY A 238 8.10 -4.95 11.07
C GLY A 238 7.65 -3.49 11.19
N SER A 239 7.87 -2.86 12.35
CA SER A 239 7.51 -1.45 12.57
C SER A 239 8.26 -0.47 11.66
N TYR A 240 9.49 -0.76 11.24
CA TYR A 240 10.27 0.08 10.32
C TYR A 240 10.01 -0.20 8.82
N THR A 241 9.11 -1.13 8.50
CA THR A 241 8.83 -1.53 7.11
C THR A 241 7.57 -0.87 6.55
N MET A 242 7.37 -0.95 5.22
CA MET A 242 6.24 -0.29 4.54
C MET A 242 4.87 -0.66 5.13
N PRO A 243 4.55 -1.93 5.46
CA PRO A 243 3.30 -2.26 6.15
C PRO A 243 3.16 -1.65 7.54
N GLY A 244 4.26 -1.39 8.24
CA GLY A 244 4.29 -0.76 9.56
C GLY A 244 3.63 0.63 9.55
N ILE A 245 3.59 1.32 8.41
CA ILE A 245 2.90 2.61 8.26
C ILE A 245 1.38 2.51 8.46
N LEU A 246 0.80 1.32 8.30
CA LEU A 246 -0.64 1.14 8.42
C LEU A 246 -1.09 1.06 9.89
N SER A 247 -0.24 0.53 10.77
CA SER A 247 -0.59 0.26 12.19
C SER A 247 0.26 1.03 13.20
N ASN A 248 1.56 1.26 12.94
CA ASN A 248 2.56 1.60 13.97
C ASN A 248 3.09 3.05 13.85
N ILE A 249 2.33 3.97 13.25
CA ILE A 249 2.74 5.39 13.10
C ILE A 249 3.13 6.05 14.44
N LYS A 250 2.59 5.56 15.57
CA LYS A 250 2.91 6.09 16.90
C LYS A 250 4.27 5.65 17.45
N GLU A 251 4.75 4.48 17.04
CA GLU A 251 5.96 3.88 17.61
C GLU A 251 7.22 4.32 16.86
N VAL A 252 7.11 4.52 15.54
CA VAL A 252 8.22 4.96 14.71
C VAL A 252 8.09 6.44 14.38
N PRO A 253 9.15 7.25 14.55
CA PRO A 253 9.10 8.67 14.24
C PRO A 253 8.64 8.94 12.80
N ILE A 254 7.68 9.86 12.66
CA ILE A 254 7.17 10.34 11.35
C ILE A 254 8.33 10.78 10.44
N THR A 255 9.36 11.38 11.03
CA THR A 255 10.58 11.83 10.33
C THR A 255 11.28 10.70 9.59
N PHE A 256 11.34 9.49 10.14
CA PHE A 256 11.99 8.34 9.49
C PHE A 256 11.28 7.98 8.19
N HIS A 257 9.95 7.83 8.25
CA HIS A 257 9.12 7.50 7.10
C HIS A 257 9.18 8.60 6.03
N LEU A 258 9.19 9.88 6.44
CA LEU A 258 9.31 11.01 5.52
C LEU A 258 10.67 11.01 4.80
N ILE A 259 11.77 10.78 5.53
CA ILE A 259 13.10 10.65 4.95
C ILE A 259 13.14 9.47 3.98
N SER A 260 12.57 8.31 4.36
CA SER A 260 12.51 7.13 3.49
C SER A 260 11.74 7.42 2.19
N ALA A 261 10.62 8.15 2.26
CA ALA A 261 9.84 8.54 1.10
C ALA A 261 10.64 9.46 0.16
N ILE A 262 11.34 10.45 0.72
CA ILE A 262 12.20 11.36 -0.05
C ILE A 262 13.33 10.57 -0.74
N ILE A 263 13.98 9.66 -0.03
CA ILE A 263 15.05 8.80 -0.58
C ILE A 263 14.49 7.93 -1.72
N MET A 264 13.34 7.29 -1.53
CA MET A 264 12.70 6.45 -2.55
C MET A 264 12.32 7.27 -3.79
N LEU A 265 11.79 8.49 -3.61
CA LEU A 265 11.43 9.37 -4.71
C LEU A 265 12.67 9.87 -5.47
N ALA A 266 13.76 10.19 -4.76
CA ALA A 266 15.05 10.51 -5.37
C ALA A 266 15.62 9.32 -6.14
N ALA A 267 15.58 8.11 -5.58
CA ALA A 267 15.99 6.89 -6.26
C ALA A 267 15.13 6.61 -7.50
N ALA A 268 13.81 6.77 -7.41
CA ALA A 268 12.89 6.62 -8.53
C ALA A 268 13.25 7.58 -9.68
N LYS A 269 13.61 8.83 -9.37
CA LYS A 269 14.07 9.82 -10.35
C LYS A 269 15.39 9.41 -10.99
N LEU A 270 16.38 9.00 -10.19
CA LEU A 270 17.69 8.57 -10.70
C LEU A 270 17.60 7.34 -11.61
N LEU A 271 16.75 6.39 -11.26
CA LEU A 271 16.47 5.20 -12.07
C LEU A 271 15.76 5.58 -13.36
N PHE A 272 14.73 6.42 -13.28
CA PHE A 272 13.98 6.89 -14.45
C PHE A 272 14.87 7.59 -15.47
N ASP A 273 15.81 8.44 -15.03
CA ASP A 273 16.75 9.10 -15.94
C ASP A 273 17.68 8.10 -16.65
N ARG A 274 18.08 7.02 -15.96
CA ARG A 274 18.96 5.96 -16.48
C ARG A 274 18.25 4.92 -17.33
N ASN A 275 16.92 4.95 -17.42
CA ASN A 275 16.18 3.97 -18.20
C ASN A 275 16.48 4.06 -19.69
N LYS A 276 16.92 2.94 -20.26
CA LYS A 276 17.06 2.75 -21.70
C LYS A 276 15.69 2.46 -22.30
N LEU A 277 15.30 3.22 -23.32
CA LEU A 277 13.99 3.08 -23.98
C LEU A 277 13.80 1.68 -24.59
N GLU A 278 14.90 1.04 -25.00
CA GLU A 278 14.93 -0.26 -25.68
C GLU A 278 14.41 -1.45 -24.84
N ARG A 279 14.41 -1.33 -23.50
CA ARG A 279 13.86 -2.37 -22.59
C ARG A 279 12.46 -2.04 -22.06
N SER A 280 11.84 -0.98 -22.58
CA SER A 280 10.45 -0.63 -22.22
C SER A 280 9.51 -1.74 -22.68
N GLY A 281 8.79 -2.35 -21.74
CA GLY A 281 7.89 -3.48 -22.01
C GLY A 281 8.35 -4.82 -21.44
N GLU A 282 9.59 -4.95 -20.95
CA GLU A 282 10.03 -6.13 -20.20
C GLU A 282 9.54 -6.10 -18.74
N THR A 283 9.50 -7.27 -18.07
CA THR A 283 9.08 -7.35 -16.65
C THR A 283 9.95 -6.50 -15.73
N LEU A 284 11.27 -6.50 -15.97
CA LEU A 284 12.27 -5.74 -15.22
C LEU A 284 13.15 -4.98 -16.20
N GLU A 285 13.39 -3.69 -15.93
CA GLU A 285 14.16 -2.83 -16.84
C GLU A 285 15.68 -3.00 -16.67
N PHE A 286 16.13 -3.61 -15.56
CA PHE A 286 17.53 -3.78 -15.21
C PHE A 286 17.90 -5.25 -14.98
N GLU A 287 18.98 -5.69 -15.63
CA GLU A 287 19.48 -7.07 -15.54
C GLU A 287 19.98 -7.44 -14.13
N THR A 288 20.63 -6.51 -13.44
CA THR A 288 21.08 -6.73 -12.04
C THR A 288 19.91 -7.03 -11.10
N ILE A 289 18.74 -6.45 -11.35
CA ILE A 289 17.54 -6.65 -10.52
C ILE A 289 16.91 -8.02 -10.80
N GLU A 290 17.06 -8.56 -12.01
CA GLU A 290 16.64 -9.93 -12.31
C GLU A 290 17.33 -10.95 -11.41
N THR A 291 18.65 -10.80 -11.21
CA THR A 291 19.43 -11.70 -10.34
C THR A 291 19.01 -11.56 -8.88
N PHE A 292 18.83 -10.33 -8.39
CA PHE A 292 18.34 -10.09 -7.03
C PHE A 292 16.96 -10.71 -6.80
N PHE A 293 16.03 -10.55 -7.76
CA PHE A 293 14.69 -11.12 -7.67
C PHE A 293 14.71 -12.65 -7.64
N LYS A 294 15.48 -13.30 -8.53
CA LYS A 294 15.63 -14.77 -8.55
C LYS A 294 16.16 -15.29 -7.22
N PHE A 295 17.18 -14.63 -6.67
CA PHE A 295 17.75 -15.00 -5.38
C PHE A 295 16.73 -14.86 -4.24
N GLY A 296 16.04 -13.73 -4.16
CA GLY A 296 15.01 -13.50 -3.14
C GLY A 296 13.89 -14.54 -3.18
N VAL A 297 13.35 -14.82 -4.37
CA VAL A 297 12.31 -15.85 -4.54
C VAL A 297 12.82 -17.23 -4.16
N ALA A 298 14.06 -17.60 -4.54
CA ALA A 298 14.66 -18.88 -4.18
C ALA A 298 14.81 -19.06 -2.67
N VAL A 299 15.29 -18.04 -1.96
CA VAL A 299 15.43 -18.08 -0.49
C VAL A 299 14.06 -18.21 0.19
N CYS A 300 13.08 -17.39 -0.18
CA CYS A 300 11.75 -17.46 0.41
C CYS A 300 11.06 -18.81 0.14
N THR A 301 11.18 -19.33 -1.09
CA THR A 301 10.61 -20.63 -1.47
C THR A 301 11.30 -21.77 -0.73
N SER A 302 12.62 -21.70 -0.57
CA SER A 302 13.40 -22.63 0.23
C SER A 302 12.87 -22.70 1.66
N MET A 303 12.81 -21.56 2.35
CA MET A 303 12.32 -21.46 3.72
C MET A 303 10.89 -21.97 3.90
N LEU A 304 10.00 -21.68 2.93
CA LEU A 304 8.61 -22.14 2.96
C LEU A 304 8.52 -23.67 2.79
N ILE A 305 9.18 -24.21 1.77
CA ILE A 305 9.12 -25.65 1.48
C ILE A 305 9.81 -26.46 2.57
N GLY A 306 10.89 -25.96 3.18
CA GLY A 306 11.50 -26.61 4.33
C GLY A 306 10.53 -26.80 5.50
N VAL A 307 9.77 -25.76 5.85
CA VAL A 307 8.76 -25.84 6.93
C VAL A 307 7.63 -26.80 6.55
N ILE A 308 7.13 -26.75 5.31
CA ILE A 308 6.06 -27.64 4.84
C ILE A 308 6.51 -29.11 4.88
N VAL A 309 7.68 -29.42 4.32
CA VAL A 309 8.21 -30.79 4.29
C VAL A 309 8.40 -31.34 5.70
N THR A 310 8.90 -30.53 6.63
CA THR A 310 9.05 -30.94 8.03
C THR A 310 7.71 -31.18 8.73
N GLY A 311 6.71 -30.32 8.49
CA GLY A 311 5.36 -30.51 9.03
C GLY A 311 4.67 -31.77 8.49
N CYS A 312 4.80 -32.02 7.18
CA CYS A 312 4.28 -33.24 6.55
C CYS A 312 4.99 -34.50 7.05
N ALA A 313 6.32 -34.47 7.19
CA ALA A 313 7.10 -35.58 7.72
C ALA A 313 6.76 -35.88 9.18
N GLY A 314 6.54 -34.85 10.01
CA GLY A 314 6.09 -35.02 11.39
C GLY A 314 4.71 -35.66 11.51
N SER A 315 3.82 -35.39 10.56
CA SER A 315 2.50 -36.03 10.48
C SER A 315 2.57 -37.50 10.01
N PHE A 316 3.66 -37.92 9.37
CA PHE A 316 3.86 -39.31 8.94
C PHE A 316 4.61 -40.13 10.01
N ILE A 317 5.49 -39.48 10.77
CA ILE A 317 6.37 -40.09 11.77
C ILE A 317 5.80 -39.82 13.19
N TYR A 318 4.58 -40.30 13.47
CA TYR A 318 4.00 -40.24 14.82
C TYR A 318 4.74 -41.13 15.85
N PHE A 319 5.70 -41.95 15.42
CA PHE A 319 6.36 -42.96 16.26
C PHE A 319 7.70 -42.53 16.88
N THR A 320 8.22 -41.35 16.57
CA THR A 320 9.48 -40.87 17.14
C THR A 320 9.32 -39.39 17.42
N ASN A 321 9.36 -38.99 18.69
CA ASN A 321 9.17 -37.61 19.18
C ASN A 321 10.14 -36.54 18.61
N ASN A 322 10.92 -36.87 17.58
CA ASN A 322 11.82 -35.97 16.87
C ASN A 322 11.72 -36.23 15.36
N VAL A 323 11.16 -35.27 14.61
CA VAL A 323 11.29 -35.26 13.16
C VAL A 323 12.77 -35.07 12.81
N PRO A 324 13.41 -35.99 12.06
CA PRO A 324 14.81 -35.83 11.73
C PRO A 324 15.02 -34.53 10.93
N ARG A 325 15.95 -33.69 11.38
CA ARG A 325 16.28 -32.38 10.75
C ARG A 325 16.64 -32.50 9.26
N ILE A 326 16.96 -33.71 8.80
CA ILE A 326 17.21 -34.04 7.39
C ILE A 326 16.03 -33.69 6.48
N PHE A 327 14.78 -33.87 6.92
CA PHE A 327 13.59 -33.53 6.12
C PHE A 327 13.51 -32.03 5.85
N THR A 328 13.88 -31.21 6.84
CA THR A 328 13.96 -29.76 6.68
C THR A 328 15.00 -29.37 5.63
N ILE A 329 16.20 -29.99 5.69
CA ILE A 329 17.30 -29.72 4.74
C ILE A 329 16.90 -30.14 3.32
N ILE A 330 16.27 -31.31 3.16
CA ILE A 330 15.75 -31.76 1.86
C ILE A 330 14.72 -30.76 1.32
N GLY A 331 13.80 -30.29 2.15
CA GLY A 331 12.83 -29.27 1.77
C GLY A 331 13.48 -27.96 1.33
N TYR A 332 14.53 -27.50 2.03
CA TYR A 332 15.29 -26.32 1.62
C TYR A 332 15.94 -26.48 0.25
N ILE A 333 16.58 -27.62 -0.02
CA ILE A 333 17.23 -27.90 -1.31
C ILE A 333 16.19 -27.88 -2.43
N ILE A 334 15.07 -28.59 -2.26
CA ILE A 334 13.97 -28.63 -3.24
C ILE A 334 13.43 -27.21 -3.49
N GLY A 335 13.23 -26.43 -2.43
CA GLY A 335 12.71 -25.07 -2.56
C GLY A 335 13.66 -24.06 -3.21
N ILE A 336 14.98 -24.22 -3.07
CA ILE A 336 15.94 -23.41 -3.84
C ILE A 336 15.76 -23.66 -5.33
N PHE A 337 15.74 -24.94 -5.75
CA PHE A 337 15.59 -25.30 -7.16
C PHE A 337 14.25 -24.83 -7.73
N LEU A 338 13.15 -25.08 -7.02
CA LEU A 338 11.81 -24.65 -7.44
C LEU A 338 11.69 -23.13 -7.51
N GLY A 339 12.13 -22.41 -6.47
CA GLY A 339 12.05 -20.95 -6.44
C GLY A 339 12.88 -20.29 -7.54
N TRP A 340 14.09 -20.79 -7.79
CA TRP A 340 14.92 -20.32 -8.88
C TRP A 340 14.30 -20.58 -10.25
N PHE A 341 13.70 -21.75 -10.46
CA PHE A 341 13.02 -22.12 -11.69
C PHE A 341 11.81 -21.22 -11.96
N VAL A 342 10.94 -21.03 -10.96
CA VAL A 342 9.73 -20.19 -11.07
C VAL A 342 10.11 -18.73 -11.36
N ALA A 343 11.08 -18.17 -10.65
CA ALA A 343 11.53 -16.80 -10.89
C ALA A 343 12.16 -16.64 -12.28
N SER A 344 12.95 -17.62 -12.72
CA SER A 344 13.54 -17.62 -14.06
C SER A 344 12.49 -17.73 -15.16
N TYR A 345 11.46 -18.53 -14.96
CA TYR A 345 10.35 -18.68 -15.91
C TYR A 345 9.55 -17.38 -16.03
N SER A 346 9.19 -16.77 -14.91
CA SER A 346 8.42 -15.50 -14.83
C SER A 346 9.13 -14.33 -15.54
N ILE A 347 10.45 -14.24 -15.43
CA ILE A 347 11.23 -13.21 -16.12
C ILE A 347 11.28 -13.49 -17.63
N LYS A 348 11.47 -14.76 -18.04
CA LYS A 348 11.58 -15.13 -19.45
C LYS A 348 10.28 -14.94 -20.25
N THR A 349 9.12 -15.00 -19.61
CA THR A 349 7.82 -14.98 -20.30
C THR A 349 7.52 -13.66 -21.00
N ASN A 350 8.05 -12.53 -20.50
CA ASN A 350 7.85 -11.19 -21.06
C ASN A 350 9.11 -10.59 -21.68
N ARG A 351 10.14 -11.39 -21.94
CA ARG A 351 11.35 -10.89 -22.61
C ARG A 351 10.98 -10.56 -24.06
N ALA A 352 11.34 -9.38 -24.54
CA ALA A 352 11.20 -9.08 -25.96
C ALA A 352 12.04 -10.11 -26.74
N LYS A 353 11.40 -10.85 -27.65
CA LYS A 353 12.16 -11.64 -28.63
C LYS A 353 12.82 -10.61 -29.55
N VAL A 354 14.12 -10.40 -29.33
CA VAL A 354 14.98 -9.62 -30.23
C VAL A 354 15.07 -10.37 -31.55
#